data_AF-A0A6A9QM25-F1
#
_entry.id   AF-A0A6A9QM25-F1
#
_cell.length_a   1.000
_cell.length_b   1.000
_cell.length_c   1.000
_cell.angle_alpha   90.00
_cell.angle_beta   90.00
_cell.angle_gamma   90.00
#
_symmetry.space_group_name_H-M   'P 1'
#
loop_
_entity.id
_entity.type
_entity.pdbx_description
1 polymer ?
#
loop_
_entity_poly.entity_id
_entity_poly.type
_entity_poly.pdbx_seq_one_letter_code
_entity_poly.pdbx_strand_id
1 'polypeptide(L)'
;MEVCSNGMLKDQAYVYNEKPPIFTIEGENKRIVKGRGFEITLEEGLDMNSIEQLFSALREGKVGNHTVYINGYLMMYVPAYGFGSFRVIRSSGEVKEELNSLTRKLFSGEIDDLTYDTELYKIGISIEGHTVALFEEASIEAGDVSWEDVIKASKTEIIVESVECKETRLKVDFDKGYIDANPLMIPIMRRADNVKLSAYITVADVIKGRFMGNIVTKKGVISVYKNFSIEEIKKGRFARTRICGKLRLDSERPCFYSNNLSAYSEDQNELEEAVKTLRNLIDTGKSVNF
;
A
#
# COMPACT_ATOMS: atom_id res chain seq x y z
N MET A 1 -1.92 -19.37 7.59
CA MET A 1 -1.63 -18.13 8.35
C MET A 1 -2.87 -17.72 9.13
N GLU A 2 -2.77 -17.00 10.23
CA GLU A 2 -3.96 -16.57 10.98
C GLU A 2 -4.33 -15.13 10.61
N VAL A 3 -5.62 -14.87 10.35
CA VAL A 3 -6.19 -13.54 10.16
C VAL A 3 -6.95 -13.17 11.44
N CYS A 4 -6.51 -12.12 12.10
CA CYS A 4 -7.07 -11.57 13.33
C CYS A 4 -8.29 -10.70 13.08
N SER A 5 -9.22 -10.57 14.03
CA SER A 5 -10.48 -9.79 13.96
C SER A 5 -10.31 -8.35 13.44
N ASN A 6 -9.13 -7.78 13.56
CA ASN A 6 -8.73 -6.48 12.98
C ASN A 6 -8.13 -6.58 11.56
N GLY A 7 -8.23 -7.73 10.90
CA GLY A 7 -7.78 -8.02 9.54
C GLY A 7 -6.35 -8.40 9.36
N MET A 8 -5.64 -8.53 10.47
CA MET A 8 -4.20 -8.58 10.47
C MET A 8 -3.71 -9.99 10.38
N LEU A 9 -2.62 -10.16 9.64
CA LEU A 9 -1.87 -11.40 9.73
C LEU A 9 -1.24 -11.43 11.12
N LYS A 10 -1.59 -12.45 11.90
CA LYS A 10 -1.08 -12.62 13.26
C LYS A 10 0.44 -12.53 13.26
N ASP A 11 0.99 -11.81 14.23
CA ASP A 11 2.42 -11.59 14.45
C ASP A 11 3.17 -10.88 13.29
N GLN A 12 2.45 -10.25 12.35
CA GLN A 12 3.06 -9.51 11.23
C GLN A 12 2.69 -8.02 11.16
N ALA A 13 1.55 -7.63 11.73
CA ALA A 13 1.08 -6.25 11.67
C ALA A 13 0.08 -5.95 12.81
N TYR A 14 0.01 -4.69 13.23
CA TYR A 14 -0.86 -4.15 14.28
C TYR A 14 -1.63 -2.88 13.81
N VAL A 15 -2.90 -2.74 14.20
CA VAL A 15 -3.78 -1.60 13.87
C VAL A 15 -4.30 -1.07 15.19
N TYR A 16 -4.14 0.23 15.40
CA TYR A 16 -4.62 0.92 16.58
C TYR A 16 -5.98 1.56 16.30
N ASN A 17 -6.89 1.40 17.25
CA ASN A 17 -8.18 2.10 17.29
C ASN A 17 -8.01 3.58 17.67
N GLU A 18 -7.18 4.30 16.91
CA GLU A 18 -7.15 5.76 16.93
C GLU A 18 -8.11 6.33 15.88
N LYS A 19 -8.46 7.62 16.00
CA LYS A 19 -9.22 8.35 14.98
C LYS A 19 -8.33 9.48 14.44
N PRO A 20 -7.79 9.39 13.20
CA PRO A 20 -7.88 8.24 12.26
C PRO A 20 -7.03 7.03 12.71
N PRO A 21 -7.34 5.82 12.23
CA PRO A 21 -6.61 4.61 12.62
C PRO A 21 -5.16 4.68 12.17
N ILE A 22 -4.26 4.22 13.04
CA ILE A 22 -2.83 4.10 12.75
C ILE A 22 -2.54 2.62 12.52
N PHE A 23 -1.84 2.33 11.43
CA PHE A 23 -1.41 0.99 11.08
C PHE A 23 0.10 0.88 11.32
N THR A 24 0.56 -0.23 11.87
CA THR A 24 1.97 -0.49 12.16
C THR A 24 2.39 -1.91 11.76
N ILE A 25 3.52 -2.05 11.06
CA ILE A 25 4.18 -3.35 10.81
C ILE A 25 5.49 -3.37 11.55
N GLU A 26 5.73 -4.42 12.33
CA GLU A 26 7.04 -4.71 12.92
C GLU A 26 7.84 -5.65 12.02
N GLY A 27 9.12 -5.35 11.88
CA GLY A 27 10.14 -6.24 11.33
C GLY A 27 11.35 -6.26 12.26
N GLU A 28 12.32 -7.13 11.99
CA GLU A 28 13.44 -7.38 12.91
C GLU A 28 14.19 -6.13 13.37
N ASN A 29 14.37 -5.12 12.50
CA ASN A 29 15.08 -3.87 12.81
C ASN A 29 14.36 -2.61 12.29
N LYS A 30 13.11 -2.74 11.85
CA LYS A 30 12.36 -1.64 11.24
C LYS A 30 10.89 -1.73 11.61
N ARG A 31 10.27 -0.58 11.88
CA ARG A 31 8.86 -0.42 12.14
C ARG A 31 8.24 0.53 11.13
N ILE A 32 7.19 0.10 10.45
CA ILE A 32 6.51 0.93 9.46
C ILE A 32 5.22 1.43 10.07
N VAL A 33 5.02 2.73 10.11
CA VAL A 33 3.84 3.39 10.64
C VAL A 33 3.12 4.08 9.49
N LYS A 34 1.85 3.72 9.27
CA LYS A 34 0.98 4.36 8.27
C LYS A 34 -0.19 5.02 8.99
N GLY A 35 -0.35 6.31 8.78
CA GLY A 35 -1.54 7.07 9.17
C GLY A 35 -2.31 7.56 7.95
N ARG A 36 -3.30 8.43 8.17
CA ARG A 36 -3.98 9.13 7.09
C ARG A 36 -2.98 10.08 6.42
N GLY A 37 -2.70 9.86 5.13
CA GLY A 37 -1.84 10.76 4.35
C GLY A 37 -0.34 10.61 4.55
N PHE A 38 0.13 9.67 5.36
CA PHE A 38 1.57 9.44 5.55
C PHE A 38 1.94 7.97 5.79
N GLU A 39 3.18 7.64 5.49
CA GLU A 39 3.87 6.39 5.83
C GLU A 39 5.30 6.72 6.26
N ILE A 40 5.76 6.19 7.39
CA ILE A 40 7.15 6.35 7.87
C ILE A 40 7.72 4.99 8.26
N THR A 41 8.92 4.70 7.78
CA THR A 41 9.73 3.55 8.21
C THR A 41 10.73 4.01 9.27
N LEU A 42 10.43 3.68 10.52
CA LEU A 42 11.30 3.87 11.67
C LEU A 42 12.36 2.78 11.70
N GLU A 43 13.62 3.18 11.69
CA GLU A 43 14.78 2.30 11.67
C GLU A 43 15.91 2.94 12.47
N GLU A 44 16.93 2.16 12.82
CA GLU A 44 18.07 2.67 13.60
C GLU A 44 18.76 3.85 12.90
N GLY A 45 19.05 4.89 13.68
CA GLY A 45 19.70 6.12 13.21
C GLY A 45 18.84 6.99 12.29
N LEU A 46 17.53 6.73 12.18
CA LEU A 46 16.61 7.65 11.49
C LEU A 46 16.59 9.01 12.19
N ASP A 47 16.88 10.07 11.44
CA ASP A 47 16.85 11.43 11.93
C ASP A 47 15.50 12.08 11.62
N MET A 48 14.60 11.99 12.60
CA MET A 48 13.25 12.57 12.50
C MET A 48 13.27 14.10 12.32
N ASN A 49 14.30 14.81 12.80
CA ASN A 49 14.36 16.27 12.68
C ASN A 49 14.58 16.70 11.22
N SER A 50 15.36 15.93 10.46
CA SER A 50 15.56 16.19 9.03
C SER A 50 14.29 15.92 8.22
N ILE A 51 13.54 14.88 8.59
CA ILE A 51 12.23 14.59 7.98
C ILE A 51 11.20 15.67 8.33
N GLU A 52 11.21 16.18 9.57
CA GLU A 52 10.37 17.30 10.00
C GLU A 52 10.63 18.56 9.17
N GLN A 53 11.90 18.88 8.93
CA GLN A 53 12.28 20.04 8.13
C GLN A 53 11.75 19.92 6.69
N LEU A 54 11.88 18.74 6.08
CA LEU A 54 11.33 18.46 4.76
C LEU A 54 9.79 18.60 4.74
N PHE A 55 9.11 18.00 5.72
CA PHE A 55 7.65 18.08 5.84
C PHE A 55 7.16 19.51 6.06
N SER A 56 7.82 20.27 6.93
CA SER A 56 7.47 21.66 7.22
C SER A 56 7.67 22.55 6.00
N ALA A 57 8.80 22.39 5.30
CA ALA A 57 9.08 23.15 4.09
C ALA A 57 8.04 22.87 2.99
N LEU A 58 7.61 21.61 2.85
CA LEU A 58 6.52 21.21 1.95
C LEU A 58 5.19 21.87 2.35
N ARG A 59 4.81 21.77 3.62
CA ARG A 59 3.54 22.33 4.14
C ARG A 59 3.48 23.86 4.04
N GLU A 60 4.62 24.53 4.19
CA GLU A 60 4.75 25.99 4.04
C GLU A 60 4.79 26.45 2.57
N GLY A 61 4.77 25.52 1.61
CA GLY A 61 4.85 25.85 0.18
C GLY A 61 6.24 26.34 -0.25
N LYS A 62 7.27 26.11 0.56
CA LYS A 62 8.67 26.44 0.23
C LYS A 62 9.31 25.42 -0.71
N VAL A 63 8.66 24.27 -0.87
CA VAL A 63 9.09 23.19 -1.75
C VAL A 63 7.88 22.80 -2.58
N GLY A 64 7.90 23.15 -3.86
CA GLY A 64 6.92 22.66 -4.84
C GLY A 64 7.20 21.20 -5.21
N ASN A 65 7.09 20.88 -6.50
CA ASN A 65 7.33 19.53 -7.01
C ASN A 65 8.83 19.21 -7.22
N HIS A 66 9.70 20.00 -6.60
CA HIS A 66 11.15 19.93 -6.75
C HIS A 66 11.75 18.81 -5.91
N THR A 67 12.93 18.37 -6.32
CA THR A 67 13.72 17.42 -5.56
C THR A 67 14.61 18.20 -4.58
N VAL A 68 14.46 17.96 -3.27
CA VAL A 68 15.25 18.64 -2.23
C VAL A 68 16.06 17.66 -1.39
N TYR A 69 17.20 18.12 -0.87
CA TYR A 69 18.11 17.26 -0.10
C TYR A 69 18.59 17.93 1.17
N ILE A 70 18.39 17.28 2.32
CA ILE A 70 18.88 17.78 3.59
C ILE A 70 19.39 16.64 4.47
N ASN A 71 20.61 16.80 5.00
CA ASN A 71 21.25 15.93 5.98
C ASN A 71 21.18 14.42 5.63
N GLY A 72 21.37 14.06 4.36
CA GLY A 72 21.28 12.65 3.93
C GLY A 72 19.89 12.20 3.47
N TYR A 73 18.89 13.08 3.45
CA TYR A 73 17.52 12.76 3.04
C TYR A 73 17.15 13.51 1.77
N LEU A 74 16.76 12.76 0.73
CA LEU A 74 16.26 13.29 -0.51
C LEU A 74 14.72 13.22 -0.52
N MET A 75 14.03 14.34 -0.66
CA MET A 75 12.60 14.36 -0.92
C MET A 75 12.34 14.60 -2.41
N MET A 76 11.47 13.79 -3.02
CA MET A 76 11.10 13.90 -4.42
C MET A 76 9.58 13.76 -4.60
N TYR A 77 9.02 14.51 -5.54
CA TYR A 77 7.63 14.37 -5.95
C TYR A 77 7.45 13.21 -6.94
N VAL A 78 6.43 12.39 -6.71
CA VAL A 78 6.04 11.28 -7.58
C VAL A 78 4.64 11.55 -8.10
N PRO A 79 4.50 11.88 -9.40
CA PRO A 79 3.20 12.16 -9.99
C PRO A 79 2.34 10.89 -10.07
N ALA A 80 1.03 11.07 -9.86
CA ALA A 80 0.02 10.02 -10.02
C ALA A 80 -1.24 10.59 -10.71
N TYR A 81 -2.15 9.71 -11.14
CA TYR A 81 -3.41 10.15 -11.75
C TYR A 81 -4.32 10.76 -10.67
N GLY A 82 -4.41 12.09 -10.60
CA GLY A 82 -5.04 12.83 -9.50
C GLY A 82 -3.98 13.58 -8.68
N PHE A 83 -3.87 13.26 -7.39
CA PHE A 83 -2.85 13.80 -6.50
C PHE A 83 -1.65 12.84 -6.39
N GLY A 84 -0.45 13.39 -6.41
CA GLY A 84 0.81 12.66 -6.27
C GLY A 84 1.21 12.42 -4.81
N SER A 85 2.49 12.10 -4.61
CA SER A 85 3.06 11.88 -3.29
C SER A 85 4.50 12.36 -3.22
N PHE A 86 4.91 12.80 -2.03
CA PHE A 86 6.28 13.20 -1.73
C PHE A 86 7.00 12.04 -1.04
N ARG A 87 8.03 11.50 -1.69
CA ARG A 87 8.84 10.40 -1.15
C ARG A 87 10.11 10.95 -0.54
N VAL A 88 10.43 10.51 0.67
CA VAL A 88 11.70 10.80 1.34
C VAL A 88 12.57 9.55 1.32
N ILE A 89 13.75 9.67 0.71
CA ILE A 89 14.76 8.64 0.56
C ILE A 89 15.92 8.95 1.51
N ARG A 90 16.27 7.99 2.37
CA ARG A 90 17.50 8.07 3.18
C ARG A 90 18.66 7.58 2.32
N SER A 91 19.64 8.43 2.11
CA SER A 91 20.84 8.11 1.35
C SER A 91 21.71 7.08 2.08
N SER A 92 22.30 6.15 1.33
CA SER A 92 23.28 5.17 1.82
C SER A 92 24.73 5.69 1.84
N GLY A 93 24.99 6.89 1.31
CA GLY A 93 26.32 7.46 1.17
C GLY A 93 26.61 8.62 2.14
N GLU A 94 27.77 9.25 1.96
CA GLU A 94 28.14 10.46 2.69
C GLU A 94 27.16 11.60 2.41
N VAL A 95 26.92 12.40 3.44
CA VAL A 95 26.09 13.61 3.36
C VAL A 95 26.72 14.58 2.37
N LYS A 96 25.95 14.99 1.36
CA LYS A 96 26.39 15.93 0.33
C LYS A 96 26.18 17.36 0.84
N GLU A 97 27.20 17.95 1.46
CA GLU A 97 27.09 19.30 2.06
C GLU A 97 26.75 20.41 1.07
N GLU A 98 27.19 20.29 -0.19
CA GLU A 98 26.82 21.22 -1.25
C GLU A 98 25.31 21.23 -1.49
N LEU A 99 24.67 20.06 -1.49
CA LEU A 99 23.21 19.93 -1.59
C LEU A 99 22.48 20.45 -0.36
N ASN A 100 23.02 20.19 0.83
CA ASN A 100 22.47 20.75 2.07
C ASN A 100 22.47 22.27 2.02
N SER A 101 23.58 22.86 1.58
CA SER A 101 23.72 24.30 1.46
C SER A 101 22.71 24.85 0.45
N LEU A 102 22.64 24.25 -0.74
CA LEU A 102 21.71 24.67 -1.79
C LEU A 102 20.24 24.59 -1.34
N THR A 103 19.84 23.50 -0.68
CA THR A 103 18.48 23.31 -0.15
C THR A 103 18.16 24.31 0.96
N ARG A 104 19.11 24.61 1.84
CA ARG A 104 18.91 25.63 2.90
C ARG A 104 18.71 27.03 2.31
N LYS A 105 19.43 27.36 1.22
CA LYS A 105 19.22 28.62 0.50
C LYS A 105 17.81 28.72 -0.04
N LEU A 106 17.30 27.65 -0.66
CA LEU A 106 15.91 27.57 -1.12
C LEU A 106 14.94 27.77 0.05
N PHE A 107 15.10 27.02 1.14
CA PHE A 107 14.20 27.11 2.30
C PHE A 107 14.18 28.49 2.98
N SER A 108 15.31 29.20 2.92
CA SER A 108 15.43 30.57 3.44
C SER A 108 14.91 31.65 2.50
N GLY A 109 14.63 31.31 1.23
CA GLY A 109 14.30 32.27 0.18
C GLY A 109 15.47 33.08 -0.36
N GLU A 110 16.72 32.70 -0.06
CA GLU A 110 17.93 33.32 -0.66
C GLU A 110 17.97 33.12 -2.18
N ILE A 111 17.44 31.98 -2.65
CA ILE A 111 17.32 31.63 -4.07
C ILE A 111 15.88 31.20 -4.37
N ASP A 112 15.46 31.39 -5.62
CA ASP A 112 14.17 30.92 -6.13
C ASP A 112 14.27 29.49 -6.70
N ASP A 113 13.11 28.91 -7.02
CA ASP A 113 12.98 27.55 -7.55
C ASP A 113 13.78 27.36 -8.86
N LEU A 114 13.78 28.36 -9.75
CA LEU A 114 14.48 28.29 -11.03
C LEU A 114 16.00 28.24 -10.84
N THR A 115 16.52 29.07 -9.93
CA THR A 115 17.94 29.07 -9.56
C THR A 115 18.30 27.75 -8.91
N TYR A 116 17.47 27.25 -8.00
CA TYR A 116 17.67 25.98 -7.34
C TYR A 116 17.76 24.81 -8.34
N ASP A 117 16.80 24.68 -9.25
CA ASP A 117 16.79 23.62 -10.27
C ASP A 117 17.99 23.71 -11.22
N THR A 118 18.37 24.94 -11.59
CA THR A 118 19.53 25.19 -12.46
C THR A 118 20.83 24.75 -11.80
N GLU A 119 21.03 25.07 -10.53
CA GLU A 119 22.20 24.62 -9.77
C GLU A 119 22.17 23.11 -9.53
N LEU A 120 21.02 22.54 -9.17
CA LEU A 120 20.86 21.11 -8.97
C LEU A 120 21.24 20.30 -10.23
N TYR A 121 20.83 20.78 -11.41
CA TYR A 121 21.18 20.16 -12.69
C TYR A 121 22.69 20.16 -12.96
N LYS A 122 23.39 21.25 -12.61
CA LYS A 122 24.85 21.35 -12.78
C LYS A 122 25.61 20.37 -11.89
N ILE A 123 25.12 20.12 -10.68
CA ILE A 123 25.79 19.21 -9.74
C ILE A 123 25.69 17.75 -10.23
N GLY A 124 24.60 17.39 -10.93
CA GLY A 124 24.47 16.10 -11.64
C GLY A 124 24.65 14.88 -10.73
N ILE A 125 23.59 14.48 -10.02
CA ILE A 125 23.73 13.58 -8.86
C ILE A 125 22.87 12.33 -8.99
N SER A 126 23.46 11.20 -8.65
CA SER A 126 22.74 9.98 -8.31
C SER A 126 22.81 9.77 -6.80
N ILE A 127 21.65 9.70 -6.14
CA ILE A 127 21.54 9.39 -4.72
C ILE A 127 20.96 7.98 -4.63
N GLU A 128 21.79 7.05 -4.16
CA GLU A 128 21.35 5.73 -3.76
C GLU A 128 20.81 5.77 -2.33
N GLY A 129 19.76 4.99 -2.08
CA GLY A 129 19.09 4.94 -0.80
C GLY A 129 17.79 4.14 -0.84
N HIS A 130 17.04 4.19 0.26
CA HIS A 130 15.72 3.57 0.36
C HIS A 130 14.70 4.56 0.92
N THR A 131 13.43 4.38 0.53
CA THR A 131 12.32 5.20 1.05
C THR A 131 12.16 4.99 2.54
N VAL A 132 12.13 6.08 3.30
CA VAL A 132 11.88 6.11 4.74
C VAL A 132 10.62 6.88 5.10
N ALA A 133 10.12 7.75 4.22
CA ALA A 133 8.80 8.37 4.40
C ALA A 133 8.08 8.61 3.07
N LEU A 134 6.76 8.67 3.14
CA LEU A 134 5.87 9.08 2.06
C LEU A 134 4.78 9.98 2.63
N PHE A 135 4.50 11.10 1.97
CA PHE A 135 3.39 11.99 2.29
C PHE A 135 2.49 12.19 1.07
N GLU A 136 1.19 12.01 1.25
CA GLU A 136 0.20 12.16 0.17
C GLU A 136 -0.14 13.64 -0.03
N GLU A 137 0.01 14.13 -1.26
CA GLU A 137 -0.24 15.54 -1.61
C GLU A 137 -1.64 16.00 -1.20
N ALA A 138 -2.68 15.22 -1.54
CA ALA A 138 -4.06 15.51 -1.18
C ALA A 138 -4.26 15.69 0.34
N SER A 139 -3.58 14.87 1.14
CA SER A 139 -3.71 14.92 2.59
C SER A 139 -3.00 16.14 3.18
N ILE A 140 -1.87 16.55 2.59
CA ILE A 140 -1.17 17.78 2.97
C ILE A 140 -2.03 19.00 2.61
N GLU A 141 -2.54 19.07 1.37
CA GLU A 141 -3.37 20.18 0.90
C GLU A 141 -4.67 20.32 1.70
N ALA A 142 -5.30 19.21 2.06
CA ALA A 142 -6.51 19.20 2.88
C ALA A 142 -6.24 19.55 4.36
N GLY A 143 -4.97 19.61 4.80
CA GLY A 143 -4.61 19.75 6.20
C GLY A 143 -4.98 18.53 7.07
N ASP A 144 -5.12 17.36 6.44
CA ASP A 144 -5.47 16.10 7.09
C ASP A 144 -4.29 15.43 7.82
N VAL A 145 -3.07 15.94 7.61
CA VAL A 145 -1.84 15.45 8.23
C VAL A 145 -1.04 16.60 8.85
N SER A 146 -0.67 16.44 10.12
CA SER A 146 0.28 17.33 10.82
C SER A 146 1.54 16.56 11.23
N TRP A 147 2.62 17.28 11.54
CA TRP A 147 3.84 16.64 12.02
C TRP A 147 3.64 16.04 13.43
N GLU A 148 2.78 16.65 14.23
CA GLU A 148 2.37 16.15 15.54
C GLU A 148 1.70 14.77 15.41
N ASP A 149 0.85 14.56 14.40
CA ASP A 149 0.24 13.26 14.10
C ASP A 149 1.31 12.22 13.76
N VAL A 150 2.29 12.61 12.95
CA VAL A 150 3.41 11.76 12.55
C VAL A 150 4.25 11.36 13.77
N ILE A 151 4.61 12.30 14.64
CA ILE A 151 5.36 12.03 15.88
C ILE A 151 4.54 11.10 16.78
N LYS A 152 3.27 11.41 16.98
CA LYS A 152 2.38 10.63 17.85
C LYS A 152 2.32 9.19 17.37
N ALA A 153 2.04 8.98 16.09
CA ALA A 153 2.01 7.65 15.48
C ALA A 153 3.36 6.94 15.55
N SER A 154 4.45 7.69 15.40
CA SER A 154 5.81 7.19 15.53
C SER A 154 6.23 6.88 16.98
N LYS A 155 5.40 7.16 17.98
CA LYS A 155 5.63 6.84 19.39
C LYS A 155 4.59 5.89 19.96
N THR A 156 3.54 5.57 19.21
CA THR A 156 2.49 4.64 19.65
C THR A 156 3.13 3.28 19.99
N GLU A 157 2.97 2.85 21.23
CA GLU A 157 3.34 1.51 21.68
C GLU A 157 2.33 0.48 21.17
N ILE A 158 2.82 -0.72 20.85
CA ILE A 158 1.98 -1.82 20.40
C ILE A 158 1.17 -2.39 21.55
N ILE A 159 -0.03 -1.84 21.74
CA ILE A 159 -1.06 -2.46 22.55
C ILE A 159 -1.83 -3.43 21.66
N VAL A 160 -1.43 -4.71 21.71
CA VAL A 160 -2.23 -5.79 21.12
C VAL A 160 -3.44 -6.00 22.03
N GLU A 161 -4.57 -5.35 21.72
CA GLU A 161 -5.84 -5.81 22.27
C GLU A 161 -6.00 -7.29 21.93
N SER A 162 -6.65 -8.11 22.77
CA SER A 162 -6.83 -9.53 22.49
C SER A 162 -7.67 -9.70 21.21
N VAL A 163 -7.00 -9.91 20.08
CA VAL A 163 -7.65 -10.03 18.78
C VAL A 163 -7.91 -11.51 18.50
N GLU A 164 -9.17 -11.89 18.25
CA GLU A 164 -9.50 -13.26 17.88
C GLU A 164 -8.95 -13.53 16.48
N CYS A 165 -7.97 -14.44 16.36
CA CYS A 165 -7.41 -14.83 15.07
C CYS A 165 -7.96 -16.17 14.60
N LYS A 166 -8.25 -16.24 13.30
CA LYS A 166 -8.75 -17.45 12.65
C LYS A 166 -7.73 -17.94 11.65
N GLU A 167 -7.49 -19.24 11.68
CA GLU A 167 -6.64 -19.88 10.71
C GLU A 167 -7.23 -19.72 9.30
N THR A 168 -6.39 -19.29 8.38
CA THR A 168 -6.68 -19.17 6.96
C THR A 168 -5.65 -19.94 6.17
N ARG A 169 -6.07 -20.47 5.02
CA ARG A 169 -5.19 -21.13 4.05
C ARG A 169 -4.35 -20.15 3.23
N LEU A 170 -4.36 -18.87 3.59
CA LEU A 170 -3.58 -17.85 2.90
C LEU A 170 -2.09 -18.04 3.20
N LYS A 171 -1.26 -17.78 2.19
CA LYS A 171 0.20 -17.67 2.30
C LYS A 171 0.66 -16.54 1.39
N VAL A 172 1.48 -15.64 1.91
CA VAL A 172 2.06 -14.56 1.09
C VAL A 172 3.38 -15.05 0.49
N ASP A 173 3.51 -14.96 -0.83
CA ASP A 173 4.75 -15.20 -1.58
C ASP A 173 5.29 -13.84 -2.05
N PHE A 174 6.18 -13.25 -1.24
CA PHE A 174 6.74 -11.92 -1.51
C PHE A 174 7.62 -11.90 -2.76
N ASP A 175 8.35 -12.98 -3.02
CA ASP A 175 9.27 -13.08 -4.15
C ASP A 175 8.52 -13.08 -5.48
N LYS A 176 7.36 -13.74 -5.52
CA LYS A 176 6.51 -13.79 -6.71
C LYS A 176 5.42 -12.73 -6.75
N GLY A 177 5.28 -11.92 -5.69
CA GLY A 177 4.33 -10.81 -5.66
C GLY A 177 2.86 -11.22 -5.60
N TYR A 178 2.51 -12.34 -4.96
CA TYR A 178 1.12 -12.78 -4.82
C TYR A 178 0.78 -13.38 -3.45
N ILE A 179 -0.51 -13.45 -3.15
CA ILE A 179 -1.09 -14.17 -2.02
C ILE A 179 -1.69 -15.47 -2.55
N ASP A 180 -1.17 -16.60 -2.09
CA ASP A 180 -1.67 -17.95 -2.37
C ASP A 180 -2.83 -18.27 -1.43
N ALA A 181 -3.98 -18.63 -1.99
CA ALA A 181 -5.11 -19.16 -1.26
C ALA A 181 -5.59 -20.51 -1.80
N ASN A 182 -4.83 -21.15 -2.69
CA ASN A 182 -5.10 -22.37 -3.47
C ASN A 182 -6.60 -22.71 -3.72
N PRO A 183 -7.10 -22.65 -4.97
CA PRO A 183 -6.36 -22.49 -6.23
C PRO A 183 -6.14 -21.02 -6.65
N LEU A 184 -6.41 -20.07 -5.75
CA LEU A 184 -6.30 -18.65 -6.06
C LEU A 184 -4.87 -18.15 -5.88
N MET A 185 -4.36 -17.46 -6.88
CA MET A 185 -3.16 -16.61 -6.83
C MET A 185 -3.62 -15.16 -6.98
N ILE A 186 -3.61 -14.42 -5.87
CA ILE A 186 -4.07 -13.03 -5.83
C ILE A 186 -2.86 -12.11 -5.94
N PRO A 187 -2.71 -11.32 -7.02
CA PRO A 187 -1.59 -10.38 -7.14
C PRO A 187 -1.58 -9.37 -5.99
N ILE A 188 -0.41 -9.13 -5.40
CA ILE A 188 -0.23 -8.07 -4.41
C ILE A 188 -0.37 -6.73 -5.15
N MET A 189 -1.41 -5.98 -4.81
CA MET A 189 -1.63 -4.65 -5.37
C MET A 189 -0.65 -3.69 -4.70
N ARG A 190 0.09 -2.90 -5.49
CA ARG A 190 0.99 -1.87 -4.97
C ARG A 190 0.17 -0.72 -4.39
N ARG A 191 -0.28 -0.89 -3.15
CA ARG A 191 -1.08 0.08 -2.37
C ARG A 191 -0.22 0.95 -1.45
N ALA A 192 1.02 0.52 -1.25
CA ALA A 192 2.05 1.17 -0.46
C ALA A 192 3.42 0.86 -1.08
N ASP A 193 4.42 1.69 -0.79
CA ASP A 193 5.79 1.40 -1.28
C ASP A 193 6.40 0.21 -0.57
N ASN A 194 6.06 -0.02 0.70
CA ASN A 194 6.42 -1.25 1.35
C ASN A 194 5.60 -2.45 0.83
N VAL A 195 6.30 -3.49 0.36
CA VAL A 195 5.68 -4.69 -0.21
C VAL A 195 4.88 -5.47 0.84
N LYS A 196 5.32 -5.52 2.10
CA LYS A 196 4.59 -6.20 3.19
C LYS A 196 3.28 -5.47 3.51
N LEU A 197 3.32 -4.15 3.57
CA LEU A 197 2.12 -3.32 3.73
C LEU A 197 1.16 -3.46 2.55
N SER A 198 1.67 -3.44 1.33
CA SER A 198 0.86 -3.70 0.12
C SER A 198 0.20 -5.08 0.15
N ALA A 199 0.94 -6.11 0.57
CA ALA A 199 0.40 -7.47 0.72
C ALA A 199 -0.72 -7.50 1.77
N TYR A 200 -0.50 -6.85 2.92
CA TYR A 200 -1.52 -6.73 3.96
C TYR A 200 -2.79 -6.04 3.46
N ILE A 201 -2.65 -4.86 2.84
CA ILE A 201 -3.81 -4.12 2.31
C ILE A 201 -4.54 -4.97 1.28
N THR A 202 -3.80 -5.72 0.44
CA THR A 202 -4.40 -6.62 -0.55
C THR A 202 -5.18 -7.75 0.12
N VAL A 203 -4.63 -8.42 1.15
CA VAL A 203 -5.37 -9.43 1.93
C VAL A 203 -6.64 -8.83 2.51
N ALA A 204 -6.55 -7.66 3.15
CA ALA A 204 -7.68 -6.96 3.73
C ALA A 204 -8.74 -6.60 2.69
N ASP A 205 -8.35 -6.12 1.51
CA ASP A 205 -9.25 -5.82 0.40
C ASP A 205 -9.98 -7.09 -0.09
N VAL A 206 -9.28 -8.24 -0.18
CA VAL A 206 -9.89 -9.50 -0.62
C VAL A 206 -10.92 -10.01 0.38
N ILE A 207 -10.54 -10.15 1.65
CA ILE A 207 -11.44 -10.70 2.69
C ILE A 207 -12.65 -9.78 2.95
N LYS A 208 -12.54 -8.49 2.62
CA LYS A 208 -13.65 -7.52 2.73
C LYS A 208 -14.43 -7.35 1.43
N GLY A 209 -14.07 -8.08 0.38
CA GLY A 209 -14.72 -7.97 -0.92
C GLY A 209 -14.56 -6.59 -1.57
N ARG A 210 -13.47 -5.88 -1.28
CA ARG A 210 -13.10 -4.58 -1.88
C ARG A 210 -12.02 -4.70 -2.96
N PHE A 211 -11.42 -5.88 -3.10
CA PHE A 211 -10.40 -6.12 -4.11
C PHE A 211 -10.97 -5.87 -5.49
N MET A 212 -10.25 -5.09 -6.30
CA MET A 212 -10.57 -4.82 -7.70
C MET A 212 -9.35 -5.17 -8.54
N GLY A 213 -9.55 -5.99 -9.57
CA GLY A 213 -8.46 -6.53 -10.38
C GLY A 213 -8.70 -7.99 -10.75
N ASN A 214 -7.64 -8.65 -11.22
CA ASN A 214 -7.69 -10.04 -11.64
C ASN A 214 -7.05 -10.93 -10.57
N ILE A 215 -7.78 -11.97 -10.14
CA ILE A 215 -7.28 -13.08 -9.35
C ILE A 215 -7.02 -14.23 -10.33
N VAL A 216 -5.83 -14.80 -10.30
CA VAL A 216 -5.40 -15.83 -11.26
C VAL A 216 -5.57 -17.20 -10.63
N THR A 217 -5.93 -18.21 -11.43
CA THR A 217 -5.85 -19.63 -11.04
C THR A 217 -4.90 -20.35 -11.99
N LYS A 218 -4.66 -21.65 -11.80
CA LYS A 218 -3.75 -22.41 -12.67
C LYS A 218 -4.21 -22.44 -14.13
N LYS A 219 -5.53 -22.52 -14.37
CA LYS A 219 -6.10 -22.57 -15.73
C LYS A 219 -7.14 -21.49 -16.02
N GLY A 220 -7.21 -20.45 -15.19
CA GLY A 220 -8.31 -19.50 -15.23
C GLY A 220 -8.00 -18.14 -14.60
N VAL A 221 -8.99 -17.26 -14.68
CA VAL A 221 -8.96 -15.89 -14.12
C VAL A 221 -10.33 -15.56 -13.55
N ILE A 222 -10.35 -14.90 -12.40
CA ILE A 222 -11.50 -14.21 -11.82
C ILE A 222 -11.23 -12.70 -11.91
N SER A 223 -11.99 -12.00 -12.75
CA SER A 223 -11.95 -10.54 -12.87
C SER A 223 -13.00 -9.91 -11.95
N VAL A 224 -12.57 -9.03 -11.06
CA VAL A 224 -13.43 -8.30 -10.13
C VAL A 224 -13.46 -6.81 -10.50
N TYR A 225 -14.66 -6.30 -10.75
CA TYR A 225 -14.88 -4.96 -11.30
C TYR A 225 -15.38 -3.95 -10.28
N LYS A 226 -15.97 -4.42 -9.18
CA LYS A 226 -16.56 -3.61 -8.11
C LYS A 226 -16.50 -4.42 -6.82
N ASN A 227 -16.74 -3.74 -5.70
CA ASN A 227 -16.91 -4.40 -4.41
C ASN A 227 -17.96 -5.52 -4.52
N PHE A 228 -17.67 -6.65 -3.91
CA PHE A 228 -18.47 -7.86 -3.99
C PHE A 228 -18.71 -8.46 -2.61
N SER A 229 -19.76 -9.28 -2.49
CA SER A 229 -20.16 -9.88 -1.22
C SER A 229 -20.41 -11.38 -1.35
N ILE A 230 -20.51 -12.06 -0.21
CA ILE A 230 -20.89 -13.49 -0.15
C ILE A 230 -22.25 -13.71 -0.81
N GLU A 231 -23.20 -12.81 -0.55
CA GLU A 231 -24.55 -12.84 -1.09
C GLU A 231 -24.54 -12.70 -2.60
N GLU A 232 -23.61 -11.90 -3.14
CA GLU A 232 -23.42 -11.77 -4.56
C GLU A 232 -22.82 -13.04 -5.18
N ILE A 233 -21.77 -13.60 -4.57
CA ILE A 233 -21.16 -14.85 -5.04
C ILE A 233 -22.20 -15.98 -5.03
N LYS A 234 -23.04 -16.06 -3.99
CA LYS A 234 -24.14 -17.05 -3.88
C LYS A 234 -25.20 -16.89 -4.98
N LYS A 235 -25.43 -15.67 -5.49
CA LYS A 235 -26.38 -15.38 -6.56
C LYS A 235 -25.76 -15.49 -7.96
N GLY A 236 -24.44 -15.67 -8.05
CA GLY A 236 -23.74 -15.85 -9.32
C GLY A 236 -24.17 -17.13 -10.04
N ARG A 237 -23.93 -17.16 -11.35
CA ARG A 237 -24.35 -18.27 -12.22
C ARG A 237 -23.15 -18.98 -12.80
N PHE A 238 -23.19 -20.31 -12.79
CA PHE A 238 -22.26 -21.14 -13.55
C PHE A 238 -22.87 -21.47 -14.91
N ALA A 239 -22.06 -21.38 -15.96
CA ALA A 239 -22.44 -21.74 -17.32
C ALA A 239 -21.20 -22.11 -18.14
N ARG A 240 -21.40 -22.86 -19.24
CA ARG A 240 -20.39 -22.99 -20.29
C ARG A 240 -20.76 -22.04 -21.42
N THR A 241 -19.96 -21.01 -21.66
CA THR A 241 -20.32 -19.91 -22.56
C THR A 241 -19.08 -19.16 -23.06
N ARG A 242 -19.22 -18.48 -24.20
CA ARG A 242 -18.24 -17.48 -24.67
C ARG A 242 -18.42 -16.12 -24.01
N ILE A 243 -19.63 -15.81 -23.55
CA ILE A 243 -19.97 -14.53 -22.91
C ILE A 243 -20.06 -14.80 -21.41
N CYS A 244 -18.96 -14.50 -20.71
CA CYS A 244 -18.81 -14.75 -19.29
C CYS A 244 -18.97 -13.45 -18.51
N GLY A 245 -20.21 -13.07 -18.21
CA GLY A 245 -20.52 -11.79 -17.58
C GLY A 245 -20.02 -10.61 -18.42
N LYS A 246 -18.99 -9.90 -17.93
CA LYS A 246 -18.36 -8.78 -18.65
C LYS A 246 -17.17 -9.19 -19.53
N LEU A 247 -16.83 -10.48 -19.56
CA LEU A 247 -15.76 -11.02 -20.40
C LEU A 247 -16.34 -11.66 -21.66
N ARG A 248 -15.65 -11.46 -22.79
CA ARG A 248 -15.88 -12.20 -24.03
C ARG A 248 -14.66 -13.08 -24.29
N LEU A 249 -14.87 -14.40 -24.33
CA LEU A 249 -13.84 -15.41 -24.51
C LEU A 249 -13.75 -15.84 -25.98
N ASP A 250 -12.56 -16.27 -26.39
CA ASP A 250 -12.31 -16.74 -27.75
C ASP A 250 -13.15 -17.99 -28.07
N SER A 251 -13.25 -18.92 -27.12
CA SER A 251 -14.01 -20.17 -27.19
C SER A 251 -14.93 -20.35 -25.97
N GLU A 252 -15.87 -21.29 -26.06
CA GLU A 252 -16.72 -21.65 -24.91
C GLU A 252 -15.90 -22.29 -23.79
N ARG A 253 -16.05 -21.79 -22.57
CA ARG A 253 -15.36 -22.30 -21.38
C ARG A 253 -16.29 -22.35 -20.17
N PRO A 254 -15.99 -23.20 -19.17
CA PRO A 254 -16.48 -23.03 -17.81
C PRO A 254 -16.40 -21.58 -17.36
N CYS A 255 -17.54 -21.04 -16.93
CA CYS A 255 -17.68 -19.65 -16.54
C CYS A 255 -18.56 -19.52 -15.29
N PHE A 256 -18.18 -18.58 -14.44
CA PHE A 256 -18.96 -18.09 -13.32
C PHE A 256 -19.09 -16.58 -13.43
N TYR A 257 -20.28 -16.03 -13.25
CA TYR A 257 -20.47 -14.58 -13.32
C TYR A 257 -21.58 -14.08 -12.40
N SER A 258 -21.38 -12.87 -11.90
CA SER A 258 -22.35 -12.06 -11.18
C SER A 258 -22.27 -10.60 -11.70
N ASN A 259 -22.87 -9.65 -10.98
CA ASN A 259 -22.83 -8.24 -11.37
C ASN A 259 -21.43 -7.62 -11.29
N ASN A 260 -20.63 -8.04 -10.29
CA ASN A 260 -19.36 -7.42 -9.95
C ASN A 260 -18.15 -8.28 -10.26
N LEU A 261 -18.34 -9.56 -10.63
CA LEU A 261 -17.26 -10.47 -10.98
C LEU A 261 -17.59 -11.36 -12.18
N SER A 262 -16.55 -11.74 -12.91
CA SER A 262 -16.63 -12.67 -14.05
C SER A 262 -15.39 -13.54 -14.03
N ALA A 263 -15.58 -14.84 -14.12
CA ALA A 263 -14.54 -15.82 -13.91
C ALA A 263 -14.65 -16.96 -14.92
N TYR A 264 -13.53 -17.38 -15.48
CA TYR A 264 -13.49 -18.53 -16.37
C TYR A 264 -12.28 -19.42 -16.05
N SER A 265 -12.37 -20.70 -16.40
CA SER A 265 -11.25 -21.64 -16.37
C SER A 265 -11.39 -22.64 -17.53
N GLU A 266 -10.29 -23.29 -17.90
CA GLU A 266 -10.33 -24.49 -18.75
C GLU A 266 -10.96 -25.71 -18.03
N ASP A 267 -11.12 -25.64 -16.70
CA ASP A 267 -11.58 -26.74 -15.85
C ASP A 267 -12.73 -26.29 -14.94
N GLN A 268 -13.88 -26.96 -15.07
CA GLN A 268 -15.09 -26.66 -14.30
C GLN A 268 -14.87 -26.88 -12.80
N ASN A 269 -14.16 -27.94 -12.41
CA ASN A 269 -13.96 -28.27 -11.00
C ASN A 269 -13.04 -27.25 -10.33
N GLU A 270 -11.98 -26.83 -11.03
CA GLU A 270 -11.09 -25.77 -10.54
C GLU A 270 -11.85 -24.45 -10.37
N LEU A 271 -12.73 -24.09 -11.32
CA LEU A 271 -13.53 -22.88 -11.23
C LEU A 271 -14.49 -22.90 -10.03
N GLU A 272 -15.19 -24.02 -9.81
CA GLU A 272 -16.07 -24.18 -8.66
C GLU A 272 -15.31 -24.11 -7.33
N GLU A 273 -14.13 -24.74 -7.27
CA GLU A 273 -13.24 -24.67 -6.12
C GLU A 273 -12.74 -23.23 -5.90
N ALA A 274 -12.31 -22.53 -6.95
CA ALA A 274 -11.85 -21.15 -6.89
C ALA A 274 -12.93 -20.20 -6.36
N VAL A 275 -14.16 -20.31 -6.86
CA VAL A 275 -15.30 -19.51 -6.39
C VAL A 275 -15.66 -19.84 -4.93
N LYS A 276 -15.60 -21.12 -4.55
CA LYS A 276 -15.82 -21.56 -3.16
C LYS A 276 -14.73 -21.02 -2.23
N THR A 277 -13.46 -21.08 -2.62
CA THR A 277 -12.34 -20.53 -1.87
C THR A 277 -12.50 -19.02 -1.70
N LEU A 278 -12.82 -18.29 -2.76
CA LEU A 278 -13.07 -16.84 -2.69
C LEU A 278 -14.20 -16.51 -1.72
N ARG A 279 -15.30 -17.27 -1.76
CA ARG A 279 -16.41 -17.12 -0.81
C ARG A 279 -15.96 -17.36 0.63
N ASN A 280 -15.18 -18.41 0.88
CA ASN A 280 -14.71 -18.75 2.22
C ASN A 280 -13.80 -17.65 2.79
N LEU A 281 -12.95 -17.04 1.96
CA LEU A 281 -12.10 -15.92 2.38
C LEU A 281 -12.93 -14.73 2.89
N ILE A 282 -14.04 -14.40 2.21
CA ILE A 282 -14.93 -13.32 2.64
C ILE A 282 -15.72 -13.71 3.88
N ASP A 283 -16.15 -14.97 3.98
CA ASP A 283 -16.86 -15.50 5.15
C ASP A 283 -15.98 -15.44 6.40
N THR A 284 -14.70 -15.78 6.27
CA THR A 284 -13.70 -15.55 7.33
C THR A 284 -13.62 -14.07 7.68
N GLY A 285 -13.54 -13.18 6.69
CA GLY A 285 -13.53 -11.73 6.89
C GLY A 285 -14.76 -11.17 7.61
N LYS A 286 -15.97 -11.72 7.41
CA LYS A 286 -17.18 -11.32 8.16
C LYS A 286 -17.14 -11.76 9.62
N SER A 287 -16.53 -12.91 9.88
CA SER A 287 -16.49 -13.52 11.22
C SER A 287 -15.45 -12.91 12.17
N VAL A 288 -14.83 -11.84 11.69
CA VAL A 288 -13.65 -11.13 12.15
C VAL A 288 -14.16 -9.69 12.16
N ASN A 289 -14.85 -9.28 13.24
CA ASN A 289 -15.58 -8.01 13.30
C ASN A 289 -14.64 -6.83 13.02
N PHE A 290 -14.85 -6.13 11.91
CA PHE A 290 -14.28 -4.83 11.60
C PHE A 290 -15.35 -3.75 11.60
#